data_AF-A0A9D8BPA2-F1
#
_entry.id   AF-A0A9D8BPA2-F1
#
_cell.length_a   1.000
_cell.length_b   1.000
_cell.length_c   1.000
_cell.angle_alpha   90.00
_cell.angle_beta   90.00
_cell.angle_gamma   90.00
#
_symmetry.space_group_name_H-M   'P 1'
#
loop_
_entity.id
_entity.type
_entity.pdbx_description
1 polymer ?
#
loop_
_entity_poly.entity_id
_entity_poly.type
_entity_poly.pdbx_seq_one_letter_code
_entity_poly.pdbx_strand_id
1 'polypeptide(L)' 'NRESWEKMGDTMEVDVSDMLEGTSLDVAGERLFQEVLDICDGKMTKAEALREFNAFAINRCGPSV' A
#
# COMPACT_ATOMS: atom_id res chain seq x y z
N ASN A 1 -11.86 -7.22 1.64
CA ASN A 1 -11.29 -7.60 2.94
C ASN A 1 -11.28 -6.36 3.85
N ARG A 2 -12.45 -5.95 4.34
CA ARG A 2 -12.62 -4.69 5.10
C ARG A 2 -12.04 -4.79 6.51
N GLU A 3 -12.11 -5.97 7.12
CA GLU A 3 -11.58 -6.21 8.46
C GLU A 3 -10.06 -5.94 8.55
N SER A 4 -9.28 -6.28 7.51
CA SER A 4 -7.85 -5.92 7.48
C SER A 4 -7.64 -4.41 7.44
N TRP A 5 -8.43 -3.67 6.66
CA TRP A 5 -8.35 -2.21 6.62
C TRP A 5 -8.68 -1.57 7.97
N GLU A 6 -9.73 -2.05 8.64
CA GLU A 6 -10.11 -1.53 9.97
C GLU A 6 -9.02 -1.73 11.02
N LYS A 7 -8.23 -2.81 10.91
CA LYS A 7 -7.15 -3.14 11.86
C LYS A 7 -5.79 -2.57 11.49
N MET A 8 -5.53 -2.32 10.21
CA MET A 8 -4.21 -1.95 9.66
C MET A 8 -4.26 -0.66 8.82
N GLY A 9 -5.35 0.10 8.88
CA GLY A 9 -5.51 1.32 8.11
C GLY A 9 -4.53 2.42 8.50
N ASP A 10 -3.79 2.28 9.59
CA ASP A 10 -2.65 3.11 9.97
C ASP A 10 -1.36 2.81 9.19
N THR A 11 -1.28 1.64 8.54
CA THR A 11 -0.12 1.17 7.76
C THR A 11 -0.41 0.95 6.27
N MET A 12 -1.67 1.07 5.84
CA MET A 12 -2.10 0.88 4.45
C MET A 12 -2.62 2.18 3.85
N GLU A 13 -2.17 2.57 2.66
CA GLU A 13 -2.55 3.85 2.02
C GLU A 13 -3.98 3.84 1.45
N VAL A 14 -4.38 2.74 0.80
CA VAL A 14 -5.63 2.66 0.03
C VAL A 14 -6.50 1.47 0.45
N ASP A 15 -7.78 1.71 0.68
CA ASP A 15 -8.79 0.66 0.81
C ASP A 15 -9.48 0.38 -0.53
N VAL A 16 -9.42 -0.87 -0.96
CA VAL A 16 -10.15 -1.41 -2.13
C VAL A 16 -11.04 -2.60 -1.74
N SER A 17 -11.32 -2.76 -0.45
CA SER A 17 -12.12 -3.86 0.08
C SER A 17 -13.55 -3.89 -0.43
N ASP A 18 -14.07 -2.72 -0.81
CA ASP A 18 -15.38 -2.47 -1.43
C ASP A 18 -15.52 -3.11 -2.83
N MET A 19 -14.43 -3.53 -3.47
CA MET A 19 -14.47 -4.33 -4.70
C MET A 19 -15.20 -5.68 -4.50
N LEU A 20 -15.07 -6.28 -3.32
CA LEU A 20 -15.78 -7.53 -3.00
C LEU A 20 -17.29 -7.32 -2.80
N GLU A 21 -17.72 -6.07 -2.65
CA GLU A 21 -19.12 -5.68 -2.48
C GLU A 21 -19.73 -5.11 -3.77
N GLY A 22 -18.98 -5.12 -4.88
CA GLY A 22 -19.47 -4.74 -6.21
C GLY A 22 -18.84 -3.48 -6.81
N THR A 23 -17.87 -2.86 -6.14
CA THR A 23 -17.09 -1.77 -6.75
C THR A 23 -16.31 -2.30 -7.96
N SER A 24 -16.42 -1.60 -9.10
CA SER A 24 -15.73 -2.02 -10.32
C SER A 24 -14.21 -1.86 -10.21
N LEU A 25 -13.49 -2.64 -11.00
CA LEU A 25 -12.03 -2.56 -11.09
C LEU A 25 -11.57 -1.17 -11.50
N ASP A 26 -12.26 -0.53 -12.45
CA ASP A 26 -11.87 0.80 -12.93
C ASP A 26 -11.96 1.85 -11.82
N VAL A 27 -13.02 1.81 -11.00
CA VAL A 27 -13.20 2.75 -9.89
C VAL A 27 -12.15 2.55 -8.78
N ALA A 28 -11.89 1.29 -8.40
CA ALA A 28 -10.87 1.00 -7.41
C ALA A 28 -9.45 1.28 -7.94
N GLY A 29 -9.21 1.00 -9.22
CA GLY A 29 -7.98 1.29 -9.93
C GLY A 29 -7.70 2.79 -9.99
N GLU A 30 -8.69 3.61 -10.29
CA GLU A 30 -8.56 5.07 -10.29
C GLU A 30 -8.19 5.60 -8.90
N ARG A 31 -8.83 5.10 -7.83
CA ARG A 31 -8.48 5.47 -6.44
C ARG A 31 -7.02 5.13 -6.12
N LEU A 32 -6.57 3.94 -6.49
CA LEU A 32 -5.18 3.51 -6.30
C LEU A 32 -4.21 4.38 -7.11
N PHE A 33 -4.55 4.67 -8.37
CA PHE A 33 -3.70 5.45 -9.26
C PHE A 33 -3.54 6.89 -8.76
N GLN A 34 -4.63 7.52 -8.32
CA GLN A 34 -4.58 8.87 -7.75
C GLN A 34 -3.71 8.92 -6.48
N GLU A 35 -3.79 7.90 -5.62
CA GLU A 35 -2.89 7.82 -4.44
C GLU A 35 -1.41 7.80 -4.86
N VAL A 36 -1.07 7.02 -5.88
CA VAL A 36 0.31 6.97 -6.41
C VAL A 36 0.74 8.33 -6.94
N LEU A 37 -0.13 9.03 -7.67
CA LEU A 37 0.16 10.38 -8.17
C LEU A 37 0.39 11.36 -7.01
N ASP A 38 -0.48 11.36 -6.01
CA ASP A 38 -0.33 12.23 -4.84
C ASP A 38 1.02 12.00 -4.14
N ILE A 39 1.43 10.73 -4.00
CA ILE A 39 2.72 10.34 -3.41
C ILE A 39 3.87 10.85 -4.27
N CYS A 40 3.81 10.69 -5.59
CA CYS A 40 4.80 11.24 -6.51
C CYS A 40 4.88 12.77 -6.46
N ASP A 41 3.76 13.45 -6.17
CA ASP A 41 3.68 14.90 -5.98
C ASP A 41 4.14 15.36 -4.57
N GLY A 42 4.59 14.43 -3.73
CA GLY A 42 5.22 14.72 -2.44
C GLY A 42 4.32 14.50 -1.22
N LYS A 43 3.16 13.85 -1.38
CA LYS A 43 2.40 13.33 -0.25
C LYS A 43 3.26 12.30 0.50
N MET A 44 3.42 12.52 1.81
CA MET A 44 4.12 11.58 2.68
C MET A 44 3.30 10.29 2.85
N THR A 45 3.95 9.16 2.60
CA THR A 45 3.37 7.82 2.83
C THR A 45 3.29 7.48 4.31
N LYS A 46 2.47 6.49 4.69
CA LYS A 46 2.36 6.07 6.09
C LYS A 46 3.65 5.40 6.55
N ALA A 47 4.29 4.61 5.68
CA ALA A 47 5.61 4.03 5.94
C ALA A 47 6.67 5.10 6.27
N GLU A 48 6.70 6.21 5.52
CA GLU A 48 7.62 7.32 5.82
C GLU A 48 7.27 8.01 7.15
N ALA A 49 5.99 8.27 7.41
CA ALA A 49 5.54 8.89 8.65
C ALA A 49 5.88 8.03 9.88
N LEU A 50 5.75 6.70 9.76
CA LEU A 50 6.06 5.71 10.79
C LEU A 50 7.57 5.36 10.87
N ARG A 51 8.38 5.88 9.94
CA ARG A 51 9.83 5.67 9.83
C ARG A 51 10.22 4.21 9.60
N GLU A 52 9.46 3.50 8.77
CA GLU A 52 9.69 2.10 8.41
C GLU A 52 10.82 1.94 7.37
N PHE A 53 12.04 2.34 7.73
CA PHE A 53 13.21 2.32 6.83
C PHE A 53 14.14 1.11 7.04
N ASN A 54 13.66 0.08 7.74
CA ASN A 54 14.45 -1.06 8.21
C ASN A 54 14.22 -2.35 7.40
N ALA A 55 13.45 -2.31 6.31
CA ALA A 55 13.01 -3.49 5.57
C ALA A 55 13.85 -3.84 4.33
N PHE A 56 15.10 -3.39 4.24
CA PHE A 56 15.98 -3.75 3.12
C PHE A 56 16.48 -5.19 3.23
N ALA A 57 16.08 -6.05 2.28
CA ALA A 57 16.49 -7.44 2.22
C ALA A 57 17.10 -7.78 0.85
N ILE A 58 18.34 -8.28 0.84
CA ILE A 58 18.97 -8.79 -0.37
C ILE A 58 18.62 -10.27 -0.51
N ASN A 59 17.74 -10.60 -1.46
CA ASN A 59 17.51 -11.98 -1.82
C ASN A 59 18.72 -12.50 -2.63
N ARG A 60 19.33 -13.61 -2.19
CA ARG A 60 20.42 -14.28 -2.89
C ARG A 60 20.01 -15.71 -3.20
N CYS A 61 20.34 -16.17 -4.41
CA CYS A 61 20.24 -17.57 -4.77
C CYS A 61 21.67 -18.16 -4.78
N GLY A 62 21.91 -19.18 -3.94
CA GLY A 62 23.22 -19.80 -3.76
C GLY A 62 23.85 -19.55 -2.37
N PRO A 63 24.92 -20.29 -2.01
CA PRO A 63 25.59 -20.14 -0.73
C PRO A 63 26.17 -18.72 -0.58
N SER A 64 25.95 -18.12 0.59
CA SER A 64 26.59 -16.86 0.97
C SER A 64 27.93 -17.17 1.64
N VAL A 65 29.01 -16.55 1.16
CA VAL A 65 30.31 -16.51 1.84
C VAL A 65 30.40 -15.33 2.79
#